data_AF-A0A843DVR0-F1
#
_entry.id   AF-A0A843DVR0-F1
#
_cell.length_a   1.000
_cell.length_b   1.000
_cell.length_c   1.000
_cell.angle_alpha   90.00
_cell.angle_beta   90.00
_cell.angle_gamma   90.00
#
_symmetry.space_group_name_H-M   'P 1'
#
loop_
_entity.id
_entity.type
_entity.pdbx_description
1 polymer ?
#
loop_
_entity_poly.entity_id
_entity_poly.type
_entity_poly.pdbx_seq_one_letter_code
_entity_poly.pdbx_strand_id
1 'polypeptide(L)'
;MDLYDTIKTWEDGQKPTVDEMEAVLSYNDPDFNNALYQAASRVRDREFGNKIFMYGFVYFSTYCKNECAFCYYRRTNEIERYRKNKEEVLE
;
A
#
# COMPACT_ATOMS: atom_id res chain seq x y z
N MET A 1 -14.61 -16.20 -16.68
CA MET A 1 -13.84 -14.94 -16.73
C MET A 1 -12.41 -15.35 -16.94
N ASP A 2 -11.78 -14.94 -18.04
CA ASP A 2 -10.35 -15.18 -18.22
C ASP A 2 -9.60 -14.07 -17.47
N LEU A 3 -8.88 -14.46 -16.41
CA LEU A 3 -8.17 -13.51 -15.57
C LEU A 3 -6.99 -12.85 -16.32
N TYR A 4 -6.39 -13.53 -17.31
CA TYR A 4 -5.33 -12.95 -18.13
C TYR A 4 -5.86 -11.83 -19.02
N ASP A 5 -7.06 -11.98 -19.56
CA ASP A 5 -7.73 -10.90 -20.30
C ASP A 5 -8.14 -9.77 -19.35
N THR A 6 -8.63 -10.08 -18.15
CA THR A 6 -8.99 -9.07 -17.14
C THR A 6 -7.81 -8.17 -16.77
N ILE A 7 -6.62 -8.72 -16.48
CA ILE A 7 -5.45 -7.87 -16.15
C ILE A 7 -4.99 -7.02 -17.34
N LYS A 8 -5.21 -7.49 -18.57
CA LYS A 8 -4.88 -6.75 -19.79
C LYS A 8 -5.79 -5.54 -19.98
N THR A 9 -7.10 -5.69 -19.76
CA THR A 9 -8.01 -4.53 -19.84
C THR A 9 -7.69 -3.48 -18.79
N TRP A 10 -7.28 -3.90 -17.59
CA TRP A 10 -6.82 -2.98 -16.54
C TRP A 10 -5.55 -2.22 -16.95
N GLU A 11 -4.59 -2.91 -17.57
CA GLU A 11 -3.37 -2.28 -18.11
C GLU A 11 -3.68 -1.23 -19.19
N ASP A 12 -4.72 -1.48 -20.00
CA ASP A 12 -5.23 -0.56 -21.03
C ASP A 12 -6.06 0.60 -20.45
N GLY A 13 -6.23 0.67 -19.12
CA GLY A 13 -6.87 1.77 -18.41
C GLY A 13 -8.33 1.54 -18.05
N GLN A 14 -8.88 0.34 -18.26
CA GLN A 14 -10.20 -0.02 -17.74
C GLN A 14 -10.16 -0.03 -16.21
N LYS A 15 -11.14 0.62 -15.58
CA LYS A 15 -11.28 0.60 -14.13
C LYS A 15 -11.76 -0.80 -13.66
N PRO A 16 -11.08 -1.44 -12.71
CA PRO A 16 -11.52 -2.70 -12.12
C PRO A 16 -12.89 -2.59 -11.44
N THR A 17 -13.73 -3.59 -11.64
CA THR A 17 -14.92 -3.83 -10.82
C THR A 17 -14.56 -4.58 -9.52
N VAL A 18 -15.46 -4.58 -8.53
CA VAL A 18 -15.24 -5.30 -7.27
C VAL A 18 -15.13 -6.81 -7.50
N ASP A 19 -16.01 -7.38 -8.31
CA ASP A 19 -16.05 -8.82 -8.60
C ASP A 19 -14.77 -9.28 -9.32
N GLU A 20 -14.26 -8.48 -10.27
CA GLU A 20 -12.98 -8.79 -10.93
C GLU A 20 -11.80 -8.69 -9.95
N MET A 21 -11.79 -7.67 -9.06
CA MET A 21 -10.75 -7.55 -8.03
C MET A 21 -10.78 -8.73 -7.07
N GLU A 22 -11.97 -9.16 -6.63
CA GLU A 22 -12.13 -10.34 -5.77
C GLU A 22 -11.62 -11.61 -6.47
N ALA A 23 -11.98 -11.81 -7.74
CA ALA A 23 -11.52 -12.94 -8.52
C ALA A 23 -9.99 -12.97 -8.69
N VAL A 24 -9.38 -11.83 -9.01
CA VAL A 24 -7.91 -11.71 -9.15
C VAL A 24 -7.20 -11.94 -7.81
N LEU A 25 -7.68 -11.32 -6.72
CA LEU A 25 -7.06 -11.44 -5.40
C LEU A 25 -7.21 -12.84 -4.79
N SER A 26 -8.26 -13.58 -5.17
CA SER A 26 -8.52 -14.94 -4.69
C SER A 26 -7.79 -16.02 -5.50
N TYR A 27 -7.24 -15.67 -6.67
CA TYR A 27 -6.58 -16.61 -7.57
C TYR A 27 -5.09 -16.74 -7.25
N ASN A 28 -4.72 -17.83 -6.57
CA ASN A 28 -3.35 -18.08 -6.10
C ASN A 28 -2.57 -19.02 -7.02
N ASP A 29 -2.21 -18.53 -8.20
CA ASP A 29 -1.36 -19.20 -9.18
C ASP A 29 -0.06 -18.42 -9.41
N PRO A 30 1.13 -19.03 -9.29
CA PRO A 30 2.41 -18.33 -9.43
C PRO A 30 2.63 -17.67 -10.80
N ASP A 31 2.23 -18.33 -11.89
CA ASP A 31 2.46 -17.82 -13.24
C ASP A 31 1.55 -16.62 -13.53
N PHE A 32 0.30 -16.70 -13.10
CA PHE A 32 -0.63 -15.58 -13.14
C PHE A 32 -0.16 -14.40 -12.27
N ASN A 33 0.30 -14.66 -11.05
CA ASN A 33 0.81 -13.61 -10.17
C ASN A 33 1.98 -12.86 -10.81
N ASN A 34 2.89 -13.59 -11.46
CA ASN A 34 3.97 -12.96 -12.24
C ASN A 34 3.40 -12.11 -13.38
N ALA A 35 2.42 -12.60 -14.14
CA ALA A 35 1.77 -11.82 -15.21
C ALA A 35 1.12 -10.53 -14.68
N LEU A 36 0.43 -10.60 -13.54
CA LEU A 36 -0.17 -9.45 -12.85
C LEU A 36 0.89 -8.43 -12.42
N TYR A 37 2.01 -8.87 -11.82
CA TYR A 37 3.09 -7.98 -11.42
C TYR A 37 3.76 -7.29 -12.62
N GLN A 38 3.91 -8.01 -13.73
CA GLN A 38 4.44 -7.44 -14.97
C GLN A 38 3.49 -6.41 -15.58
N ALA A 39 2.17 -6.65 -15.56
CA ALA A 39 1.19 -5.67 -16.00
C ALA A 39 1.24 -4.40 -15.14
N ALA A 40 1.26 -4.54 -13.82
CA ALA A 40 1.41 -3.42 -12.90
C ALA A 40 2.74 -2.66 -13.12
N SER A 41 3.84 -3.37 -13.41
CA SER A 41 5.14 -2.79 -13.76
C SER A 41 5.05 -1.94 -15.02
N ARG A 42 4.43 -2.44 -16.09
CA ARG A 42 4.25 -1.69 -17.35
C ARG A 42 3.42 -0.44 -17.17
N VAL A 43 2.33 -0.52 -16.38
CA VAL A 43 1.54 0.67 -16.03
C VAL A 43 2.40 1.66 -15.25
N ARG A 44 3.09 1.23 -14.19
CA ARG A 44 3.97 2.11 -13.41
C ARG A 44 5.03 2.79 -14.29
N ASP A 45 5.68 2.04 -15.17
CA ASP A 45 6.74 2.57 -16.04
C ASP A 45 6.17 3.55 -17.08
N ARG A 46 4.96 3.29 -17.61
CA ARG A 46 4.26 4.21 -18.52
C ARG A 46 3.88 5.53 -17.83
N GLU A 47 3.34 5.47 -16.62
CA GLU A 47 2.82 6.65 -15.93
C GLU A 47 3.92 7.44 -15.18
N PHE A 48 4.89 6.75 -14.57
CA PHE A 48 5.89 7.36 -13.68
C PHE A 48 7.33 7.24 -14.18
N GLY A 49 7.59 6.38 -15.18
CA GLY A 49 8.94 6.01 -15.59
C GLY A 49 9.72 5.34 -14.45
N ASN A 50 11.05 5.38 -14.56
CA ASN A 50 11.95 4.85 -13.53
C ASN A 50 12.26 5.88 -12.43
N LYS A 51 11.26 6.68 -12.02
CA LYS A 51 11.42 7.71 -10.97
C LYS A 51 10.94 7.16 -9.64
N ILE A 52 11.72 7.42 -8.59
CA ILE A 52 11.34 7.10 -7.21
C ILE A 52 11.15 8.42 -6.46
N PHE A 53 9.96 8.61 -5.89
CA PHE A 53 9.67 9.76 -5.03
C PHE A 53 10.15 9.48 -3.62
N MET A 54 11.00 10.36 -3.08
CA MET A 54 11.50 10.24 -1.72
C MET A 54 10.64 11.08 -0.76
N TYR A 55 10.29 10.48 0.37
CA TYR A 55 9.65 11.20 1.48
C TYR A 55 10.23 10.71 2.81
N GLY A 56 10.32 11.63 3.76
CA GLY A 56 10.74 11.35 5.14
C GLY A 56 9.52 11.07 6.01
N PHE A 57 9.76 10.37 7.11
CA PHE A 57 8.74 10.06 8.10
C PHE A 57 9.16 10.60 9.47
N VAL A 58 8.28 11.36 10.14
CA VAL A 58 8.54 11.90 11.48
C VAL A 58 7.36 11.63 12.41
N TYR A 59 7.54 10.75 13.41
CA TYR A 59 6.59 10.57 14.51
C TYR A 59 6.85 11.64 15.58
N PHE A 60 6.00 12.67 15.63
CA PHE A 60 6.09 13.71 16.67
C PHE A 60 5.53 13.28 18.02
N SER A 61 4.62 12.30 18.06
CA SER A 61 4.03 11.79 19.30
C SER A 61 3.64 10.33 19.14
N THR A 62 4.01 9.51 20.13
CA THR A 62 3.65 8.08 20.20
C THR A 62 2.50 7.80 21.17
N TYR A 63 1.93 8.85 21.78
CA TYR A 63 0.68 8.74 22.54
C TYR A 63 -0.51 8.57 21.60
N CYS A 64 -1.34 7.57 21.88
CA CYS A 64 -2.59 7.33 21.17
C CYS A 64 -3.73 7.09 22.17
N LYS A 65 -4.92 7.64 21.90
CA LYS A 65 -6.13 7.38 22.70
C LYS A 65 -6.85 6.09 22.31
N ASN A 66 -6.57 5.58 21.11
CA ASN A 66 -7.27 4.45 20.52
C ASN A 66 -6.68 3.11 20.96
N GLU A 67 -7.45 2.06 20.75
CA GLU A 67 -7.10 0.68 21.09
C GLU A 67 -7.12 -0.23 19.85
N CYS A 68 -6.41 0.18 18.80
CA CYS A 68 -6.33 -0.61 17.57
C CYS A 68 -5.64 -1.95 17.86
N ALA A 69 -6.29 -3.06 17.48
CA ALA A 69 -5.79 -4.41 17.79
C ALA A 69 -4.40 -4.71 17.19
N PHE A 70 -4.08 -4.08 16.06
CA PHE A 70 -2.84 -4.27 15.31
C PHE A 70 -1.75 -3.24 15.61
N CYS A 71 -2.04 -2.18 16.37
CA CYS A 71 -1.11 -1.05 16.51
C CYS A 71 -0.27 -1.16 17.79
N TYR A 72 1.06 -1.13 17.63
CA TYR A 72 1.99 -1.09 18.77
C TYR A 72 1.76 0.10 19.71
N TYR A 73 1.35 1.26 19.16
CA TYR A 73 1.11 2.47 19.94
C TYR A 73 -0.28 2.55 20.59
N ARG A 74 -1.10 1.50 20.51
CA ARG A 74 -2.43 1.44 21.18
C ARG A 74 -2.33 1.84 22.65
N ARG A 75 -3.37 2.47 23.18
CA ARG A 75 -3.39 3.08 24.52
C ARG A 75 -3.05 2.08 25.65
N THR A 76 -3.43 0.82 25.50
CA THR A 76 -3.25 -0.22 26.52
C THR A 76 -1.86 -0.85 26.53
N ASN A 77 -1.00 -0.57 25.56
CA ASN A 77 0.38 -1.02 25.61
C ASN A 77 1.18 -0.14 26.60
N GLU A 78 1.82 -0.78 27.57
CA GLU A 78 2.75 -0.16 28.52
C GLU A 78 4.14 -0.05 27.87
N ILE A 79 4.33 1.01 27.10
CA ILE A 79 5.56 1.32 26.37
C ILE A 79 6.04 2.70 26.77
N GLU A 80 7.34 2.97 26.58
CA GLU A 80 7.83 4.34 26.66
C GLU A 80 7.16 5.19 25.58
N ARG A 81 6.70 6.38 25.96
CA ARG A 81 5.99 7.30 25.08
C ARG A 81 6.63 8.66 25.15
N TYR A 82 6.62 9.35 24.01
CA TYR A 82 7.17 10.68 23.90
C TYR A 82 6.23 11.58 23.10
N ARG A 83 6.43 12.88 23.29
CA ARG A 83 5.88 13.94 22.44
C ARG A 83 6.97 14.98 22.27
N LYS A 84 7.39 15.16 21.03
CA LYS A 84 8.36 16.19 20.65
C LYS A 84 7.77 17.56 20.92
N ASN A 85 8.58 18.46 21.47
CA ASN A 85 8.29 19.88 21.50
C ASN A 85 8.51 20.51 20.11
N LYS A 86 8.25 21.81 20.00
CA LYS A 86 8.30 22.52 18.71
C LYS A 86 9.72 22.57 18.16
N GLU A 87 10.71 22.73 19.03
CA GLU A 87 12.11 22.81 18.66
C GLU A 87 12.58 21.47 18.09
N GLU A 88 12.28 20.35 18.77
CA GLU A 88 12.57 18.97 18.33
C GLU A 88 11.85 18.53 17.05
N VAL A 89 10.81 19.26 16.64
CA VAL A 89 10.08 19.04 15.38
C VAL A 89 10.74 19.78 14.21
N LEU A 90 11.36 20.93 14.48
CA LEU A 90 11.92 21.84 13.48
C LEU A 90 13.41 21.62 13.22
N GLU A 91 14.12 21.03 14.17
CA GLU A 91 15.49 20.50 14.02
C GLU A 91 15.50 19.21 13.20
#